data_AF-A0A936MCT9-F1
#
_entry.id   AF-A0A936MCT9-F1
#
_cell.length_a   1.000
_cell.length_b   1.000
_cell.length_c   1.000
_cell.angle_alpha   90.00
_cell.angle_beta   90.00
_cell.angle_gamma   90.00
#
_symmetry.space_group_name_H-M   'P 1'
#
loop_
_entity.id
_entity.type
_entity.pdbx_description
1 polymer ?
#
loop_
_entity_poly.entity_id
_entity_poly.type
_entity_poly.pdbx_seq_one_letter_code
_entity_poly.pdbx_strand_id
1 'polypeptide(L)'
;MQDASVPTTVSLQTSDFGDVHFDSKHVFTFDAGLLGFPELHEFILVSEEATAPFRWLLSVKNPTIGFPLLSPWYVDMEFSPTIEYDLDTSSIFVIVTLLDEQKRMTANMKAPILLNVERQTGEQIILPGDNYSTHHSIESKAPLPLRKNVPSVDNVRTIFTAQFGSIEVADSQIIHFQDGLLGFSNLLNFVIISDEDTAPFKWLVSLEQPSIGFPMLSPWLLDSQYDLRDAFNPAFSSAFVVVTLSHEMTANMKAPVIINVNNQTGEQRILSTDKYSPTFAITNKKL
;
A
#
# COMPACT_ATOMS: atom_id res chain seq x y z
N MET A 1 -6.69 38.07 7.50
CA MET A 1 -5.57 37.78 6.59
C MET A 1 -4.81 36.61 7.17
N GLN A 2 -5.06 35.42 6.64
CA GLN A 2 -4.13 34.30 6.70
C GLN A 2 -4.05 33.82 5.26
N ASP A 3 -2.86 33.95 4.70
CA ASP A 3 -2.52 33.59 3.34
C ASP A 3 -2.65 32.07 3.24
N ALA A 4 -3.66 31.59 2.52
CA ALA A 4 -3.73 30.18 2.15
C ALA A 4 -2.66 29.98 1.09
N SER A 5 -1.47 29.56 1.50
CA SER A 5 -0.38 29.22 0.60
C SER A 5 -0.89 28.22 -0.42
N VAL A 6 -1.05 28.68 -1.66
CA VAL A 6 -1.42 27.80 -2.78
C VAL A 6 -0.35 26.72 -2.86
N PRO A 7 -0.70 25.43 -2.73
CA PRO A 7 0.28 24.37 -2.85
C PRO A 7 0.96 24.46 -4.21
N THR A 8 2.29 24.58 -4.18
CA THR A 8 3.08 24.65 -5.41
C THR A 8 3.32 23.21 -5.86
N THR A 9 2.67 22.81 -6.95
CA THR A 9 2.98 21.55 -7.63
C THR A 9 4.39 21.65 -8.20
N VAL A 10 5.25 20.72 -7.81
CA VAL A 10 6.63 20.57 -8.26
C VAL A 10 6.70 19.38 -9.23
N SER A 11 7.49 19.53 -10.29
CA SER A 11 7.84 18.45 -11.23
C SER A 11 9.27 18.01 -10.98
N LEU A 12 9.49 16.70 -10.96
CA LEU A 12 10.78 16.09 -10.69
C LEU A 12 11.05 15.02 -11.73
N GLN A 13 12.08 15.24 -12.55
CA GLN A 13 12.53 14.25 -13.52
C GLN A 13 13.39 13.20 -12.83
N THR A 14 12.94 11.96 -12.82
CA THR A 14 13.59 10.83 -12.16
C THR A 14 14.04 9.79 -13.17
N SER A 15 15.09 9.04 -12.85
CA SER A 15 15.61 7.97 -13.72
C SER A 15 14.64 6.81 -13.87
N ASP A 16 13.98 6.43 -12.77
CA ASP A 16 13.21 5.18 -12.69
C ASP A 16 11.70 5.39 -12.83
N PHE A 17 11.20 6.60 -12.53
CA PHE A 17 9.77 6.95 -12.49
C PHE A 17 9.37 8.02 -13.51
N GLY A 18 10.30 8.53 -14.32
CA GLY A 18 10.01 9.59 -15.28
C GLY A 18 9.67 10.91 -14.57
N ASP A 19 8.69 11.65 -15.10
CA ASP A 19 8.23 12.92 -14.50
C ASP A 19 7.27 12.66 -13.34
N VAL A 20 7.73 12.96 -12.12
CA VAL A 20 6.93 12.83 -10.91
C VAL A 20 6.42 14.21 -10.51
N HIS A 21 5.10 14.36 -10.43
CA HIS A 21 4.44 15.56 -9.94
C HIS A 21 3.98 15.38 -8.50
N PHE A 22 4.32 16.33 -7.64
CA PHE A 22 3.90 16.31 -6.24
C PHE A 22 3.68 17.72 -5.70
N ASP A 23 2.85 17.81 -4.67
CA ASP A 23 2.68 19.04 -3.89
C ASP A 23 3.87 19.21 -2.94
N SER A 24 4.46 20.40 -2.91
CA SER A 24 5.52 20.76 -1.96
C SER A 24 5.24 20.38 -0.50
N LYS A 25 3.97 20.30 -0.08
CA LYS A 25 3.59 19.86 1.29
C LYS A 25 3.84 18.38 1.56
N HIS A 26 4.11 17.56 0.54
CA HIS A 26 4.40 16.13 0.67
C HIS A 26 5.90 15.82 0.69
N VAL A 27 6.75 16.85 0.78
CA VAL A 27 8.20 16.70 0.93
C VAL A 27 8.53 16.45 2.40
N PHE A 28 9.14 15.32 2.68
CA PHE A 28 9.71 14.99 3.98
C PHE A 28 11.06 15.67 4.17
N THR A 29 11.22 16.37 5.29
CA THR A 29 12.50 16.97 5.70
C THR A 29 13.25 16.05 6.66
N PHE A 30 14.53 15.80 6.37
CA PHE A 30 15.44 14.99 7.18
C PHE A 30 16.58 15.88 7.69
N ASP A 31 16.50 16.34 8.93
CA ASP A 31 17.47 17.31 9.50
C ASP A 31 18.91 16.80 9.46
N ALA A 32 19.11 15.50 9.75
CA ALA A 32 20.42 14.86 9.71
C ALA A 32 20.79 14.24 8.34
N GLY A 33 19.89 14.34 7.37
CA GLY A 33 19.95 13.58 6.12
C GLY A 33 19.80 12.06 6.32
N LEU A 34 20.39 11.28 5.42
CA LEU A 34 20.43 9.81 5.53
C LEU A 34 21.84 9.32 5.83
N LEU A 35 21.97 8.13 6.43
CA LEU A 35 23.27 7.50 6.66
C LEU A 35 23.96 7.23 5.31
N GLY A 36 25.18 7.77 5.16
CA GLY A 36 25.93 7.74 3.90
C GLY A 36 25.56 8.84 2.91
N PHE A 37 24.51 9.62 3.18
CA PHE A 37 24.06 10.77 2.39
C PHE A 37 23.62 11.94 3.32
N PRO A 38 24.51 12.44 4.18
CA PRO A 38 24.18 13.48 5.17
C PRO A 38 23.78 14.82 4.53
N GLU A 39 24.08 15.04 3.25
CA GLU A 39 23.75 16.25 2.50
C GLU A 39 22.34 16.26 1.88
N LEU A 40 21.68 15.10 1.83
CA LEU A 40 20.35 14.96 1.25
C LEU A 40 19.31 15.13 2.35
N HIS A 41 18.56 16.24 2.31
CA HIS A 41 17.63 16.62 3.39
C HIS A 41 16.16 16.60 2.98
N GLU A 42 15.84 16.48 1.69
CA GLU A 42 14.47 16.63 1.19
C GLU A 42 14.14 15.44 0.31
N PHE A 43 13.07 14.72 0.68
CA PHE A 43 12.66 13.51 0.01
C PHE A 43 11.16 13.47 -0.22
N ILE A 44 10.74 12.78 -1.28
CA ILE A 44 9.35 12.40 -1.50
C ILE A 44 9.20 10.88 -1.40
N LEU A 45 8.02 10.44 -0.97
CA LEU A 45 7.66 9.03 -0.96
C LEU A 45 6.79 8.71 -2.16
N VAL A 46 7.34 8.00 -3.15
CA VAL A 46 6.61 7.53 -4.32
C VAL A 46 6.06 6.14 -4.05
N SER A 47 4.77 5.95 -4.33
CA SER A 47 4.06 4.68 -4.19
C SER A 47 3.34 4.37 -5.50
N GLU A 48 3.89 3.46 -6.29
CA GLU A 48 3.27 2.97 -7.53
C GLU A 48 2.86 1.51 -7.37
N GLU A 49 1.68 1.16 -7.90
CA GLU A 49 1.13 -0.20 -7.88
C GLU A 49 2.10 -1.22 -8.49
N ALA A 50 2.75 -0.86 -9.60
CA ALA A 50 3.73 -1.70 -10.29
C ALA A 50 4.97 -2.06 -9.45
N THR A 51 5.27 -1.27 -8.42
CA THR A 51 6.40 -1.52 -7.51
C THR A 51 5.97 -2.05 -6.15
N ALA A 52 4.67 -2.18 -5.90
CA ALA A 52 4.17 -2.72 -4.64
C ALA A 52 4.73 -4.13 -4.38
N PRO A 53 5.05 -4.48 -3.12
CA PRO A 53 4.86 -3.69 -1.89
C PRO A 53 5.95 -2.65 -1.61
N PHE A 54 6.94 -2.48 -2.50
CA PHE A 54 7.98 -1.49 -2.33
C PHE A 54 7.45 -0.08 -2.55
N ARG A 55 8.03 0.86 -1.81
CA ARG A 55 7.91 2.30 -2.04
C ARG A 55 9.28 2.86 -2.35
N TRP A 56 9.33 4.08 -2.85
CA TRP A 56 10.61 4.72 -3.20
C TRP A 56 10.74 6.05 -2.48
N LEU A 57 11.80 6.19 -1.70
CA LEU A 57 12.19 7.46 -1.10
C LEU A 57 13.15 8.16 -2.06
N LEU A 58 12.65 9.14 -2.80
CA LEU A 58 13.41 9.84 -3.84
C LEU A 58 13.92 11.17 -3.32
N SER A 59 15.19 11.48 -3.56
CA SER A 59 15.76 12.78 -3.21
C SER A 59 15.23 13.87 -4.15
N VAL A 60 14.73 14.96 -3.57
CA VAL A 60 14.25 16.13 -4.33
C VAL A 60 15.44 16.90 -4.93
N LYS A 61 16.55 17.00 -4.20
CA LYS A 61 17.74 17.73 -4.68
C LYS A 61 18.57 16.94 -5.68
N ASN A 62 18.54 15.61 -5.60
CA ASN A 62 19.24 14.74 -6.54
C ASN A 62 18.33 13.59 -7.00
N PRO A 63 17.51 13.80 -8.03
CA PRO A 63 16.48 12.86 -8.47
C PRO A 63 16.99 11.52 -9.04
N THR A 64 18.30 11.38 -9.20
CA THR A 64 18.94 10.11 -9.57
C THR A 64 19.16 9.19 -8.36
N ILE A 65 18.98 9.72 -7.14
CA ILE A 65 19.12 8.98 -5.89
C ILE A 65 17.73 8.63 -5.37
N GLY A 66 17.45 7.34 -5.32
CA GLY A 66 16.22 6.77 -4.78
C GLY A 66 16.51 5.53 -3.96
N PHE A 67 15.81 5.38 -2.84
CA PHE A 67 15.94 4.23 -1.95
C PHE A 67 14.67 3.38 -2.01
N PRO A 68 14.77 2.10 -2.41
CA PRO A 68 13.68 1.16 -2.25
C PRO A 68 13.41 0.98 -0.75
N LEU A 69 12.17 1.26 -0.37
CA LEU A 69 11.65 1.10 0.97
C LEU A 69 10.69 -0.07 1.01
N LEU A 70 10.73 -0.81 2.10
CA LEU A 70 9.77 -1.85 2.41
C LEU A 70 9.36 -1.71 3.87
N SER A 71 8.12 -2.05 4.22
CA SER A 71 7.79 -2.13 5.65
C SER A 71 8.63 -3.24 6.29
N PRO A 72 9.21 -3.03 7.49
CA PRO A 72 10.06 -4.03 8.13
C PRO A 72 9.32 -5.35 8.43
N TRP A 73 8.00 -5.29 8.60
CA TRP A 73 7.17 -6.48 8.84
C TRP A 73 7.00 -7.37 7.62
N TYR A 74 7.40 -6.92 6.42
CA TYR A 74 7.58 -7.81 5.26
C TYR A 74 8.82 -8.70 5.37
N VAL A 75 9.81 -8.27 6.16
CA VAL A 75 11.12 -8.93 6.30
C VAL A 75 11.14 -9.81 7.55
N ASP A 76 10.65 -9.27 8.65
CA ASP A 76 10.53 -9.96 9.93
C ASP A 76 9.18 -9.58 10.57
N MET A 77 8.27 -10.54 10.66
CA MET A 77 6.93 -10.32 11.23
C MET A 77 6.97 -9.99 12.73
N GLU A 78 8.05 -10.36 13.42
CA GLU A 78 8.28 -10.08 14.84
C GLU A 78 9.07 -8.78 15.04
N PHE A 79 9.27 -7.99 13.97
CA PHE A 79 10.01 -6.74 14.05
C PHE A 79 9.45 -5.81 15.13
N SER A 80 10.34 -5.43 16.06
CA SER A 80 10.06 -4.53 17.17
C SER A 80 11.22 -3.53 17.28
N PRO A 81 11.06 -2.30 16.78
CA PRO A 81 12.18 -1.38 16.65
C PRO A 81 12.71 -0.88 18.00
N THR A 82 12.06 -1.19 19.13
CA THR A 82 12.50 -0.76 20.49
C THR A 82 12.78 0.75 20.57
N ILE A 83 12.01 1.53 19.82
CA ILE A 83 12.01 3.00 19.83
C ILE A 83 10.58 3.48 20.09
N GLU A 84 10.46 4.68 20.63
CA GLU A 84 9.16 5.33 20.82
C GLU A 84 8.74 6.02 19.52
N TYR A 85 7.51 5.76 19.08
CA TYR A 85 6.91 6.40 17.91
C TYR A 85 5.39 6.40 18.04
N ASP A 86 4.75 7.36 17.38
CA ASP A 86 3.30 7.47 17.34
C ASP A 86 2.74 6.70 16.13
N LEU A 87 1.90 5.71 16.40
CA LEU A 87 1.29 4.85 15.39
C LEU A 87 0.29 5.58 14.49
N ASP A 88 -0.32 6.66 14.97
CA ASP A 88 -1.33 7.40 14.21
C ASP A 88 -0.69 8.36 13.20
N THR A 89 0.52 8.85 13.50
CA THR A 89 1.19 9.89 12.72
C THR A 89 2.51 9.44 12.08
N SER A 90 2.97 8.22 12.35
CA SER A 90 4.26 7.73 11.86
C SER A 90 4.16 6.47 11.00
N SER A 91 5.02 6.39 10.00
CA SER A 91 5.23 5.20 9.17
C SER A 91 6.68 4.74 9.26
N ILE A 92 6.88 3.43 9.38
CA ILE A 92 8.22 2.82 9.48
C ILE A 92 8.52 2.01 8.23
N PHE A 93 9.72 2.24 7.69
CA PHE A 93 10.26 1.51 6.55
C PHE A 93 11.70 1.06 6.82
N VAL A 94 12.18 0.12 6.03
CA VAL A 94 13.60 -0.26 5.95
C VAL A 94 14.07 -0.12 4.51
N ILE A 95 15.32 0.32 4.36
CA ILE A 95 15.96 0.42 3.05
C ILE A 95 16.31 -0.99 2.57
N VAL A 96 15.95 -1.30 1.33
CA VAL A 96 16.20 -2.59 0.69
C VAL A 96 17.29 -2.46 -0.36
N THR A 97 18.28 -3.35 -0.29
CA THR A 97 19.20 -3.64 -1.38
C THR A 97 18.57 -4.73 -2.26
N LEU A 98 18.08 -4.35 -3.43
CA LEU A 98 17.33 -5.23 -4.34
C LEU A 98 18.16 -6.41 -4.87
N LEU A 99 19.47 -6.21 -5.04
CA LEU A 99 20.44 -7.23 -5.43
C LEU A 99 21.79 -6.89 -4.80
N ASP A 100 22.19 -7.64 -3.78
CA ASP A 100 23.53 -7.59 -3.20
C ASP A 100 24.58 -8.23 -4.13
N GLU A 101 25.85 -8.20 -3.74
CA GLU A 101 26.95 -8.79 -4.50
C GLU A 101 26.76 -10.30 -4.77
N GLN A 102 25.96 -10.97 -3.94
CA GLN A 102 25.60 -12.38 -4.03
C GLN A 102 24.26 -12.62 -4.74
N LYS A 103 23.68 -11.58 -5.37
CA LYS A 103 22.38 -11.58 -6.06
C LYS A 103 21.19 -11.91 -5.16
N ARG A 104 21.26 -11.56 -3.88
CA ARG A 104 20.17 -11.69 -2.91
C ARG A 104 19.59 -10.32 -2.60
N MET A 105 18.33 -10.32 -2.18
CA MET A 105 17.69 -9.12 -1.68
C MET A 105 17.89 -9.07 -0.16
N THR A 106 18.32 -7.92 0.36
CA THR A 106 18.52 -7.72 1.79
C THR A 106 17.92 -6.40 2.26
N ALA A 107 17.50 -6.33 3.52
CA ALA A 107 16.99 -5.12 4.15
C ALA A 107 17.87 -4.67 5.31
N ASN A 108 18.03 -3.35 5.44
CA ASN A 108 18.68 -2.76 6.60
C ASN A 108 17.69 -2.61 7.76
N MET A 109 17.47 -3.70 8.48
CA MET A 109 16.59 -3.76 9.66
C MET A 109 17.19 -3.04 10.88
N LYS A 110 18.50 -2.81 10.88
CA LYS A 110 19.24 -2.13 11.94
C LYS A 110 19.03 -0.62 11.95
N ALA A 111 18.71 -0.03 10.81
CA ALA A 111 18.54 1.41 10.66
C ALA A 111 17.27 1.77 9.85
N PRO A 112 16.06 1.54 10.42
CA PRO A 112 14.81 1.90 9.78
C PRO A 112 14.67 3.42 9.54
N ILE A 113 13.83 3.75 8.57
CA ILE A 113 13.34 5.08 8.28
C ILE A 113 12.00 5.29 9.00
N LEU A 114 11.93 6.29 9.85
CA LEU A 114 10.71 6.76 10.49
C LEU A 114 10.24 8.03 9.76
N LEU A 115 9.03 8.01 9.21
CA LEU A 115 8.41 9.17 8.57
C LEU A 115 7.22 9.64 9.42
N ASN A 116 7.22 10.90 9.84
CA ASN A 116 6.07 11.51 10.48
C ASN A 116 5.25 12.28 9.43
N VAL A 117 4.03 11.80 9.14
CA VAL A 117 3.21 12.31 8.03
C VAL A 117 2.50 13.62 8.37
N GLU A 118 2.29 13.91 9.66
CA GLU A 118 1.68 15.19 10.08
C GLU A 118 2.70 16.33 9.97
N ARG A 119 3.91 16.10 10.50
CA ARG A 119 4.99 17.10 10.50
C ARG A 119 5.81 17.11 9.21
N GLN A 120 5.61 16.13 8.32
CA GLN A 120 6.39 15.95 7.09
C GLN A 120 7.90 15.92 7.37
N THR A 121 8.28 15.14 8.39
CA THR A 121 9.68 14.95 8.80
C THR A 121 10.05 13.48 8.70
N GLY A 122 11.32 13.20 8.45
CA GLY A 122 11.86 11.86 8.41
C GLY A 122 13.17 11.73 9.16
N GLU A 123 13.43 10.54 9.68
CA GLU A 123 14.67 10.22 10.37
C GLU A 123 15.10 8.78 10.03
N GLN A 124 16.42 8.56 9.88
CA GLN A 124 16.98 7.21 9.85
C GLN A 124 17.56 6.86 11.22
N ILE A 125 16.91 5.95 11.93
CA ILE A 125 17.20 5.67 13.34
C ILE A 125 17.99 4.38 13.45
N ILE A 126 19.19 4.42 14.05
CA ILE A 126 19.95 3.20 14.36
C ILE A 126 19.39 2.57 15.63
N LEU A 127 18.85 1.35 15.52
CA LEU A 127 18.28 0.63 16.65
C LEU A 127 19.36 0.16 17.63
N PRO A 128 19.14 0.20 18.95
CA PRO A 128 20.06 -0.36 19.93
C PRO A 128 20.06 -1.91 19.92
N GLY A 129 21.04 -2.54 20.56
CA GLY A 129 21.16 -4.00 20.68
C GLY A 129 21.71 -4.70 19.42
N ASP A 130 21.59 -6.03 19.30
CA ASP A 130 22.11 -6.79 18.15
C ASP A 130 21.03 -7.65 17.45
N ASN A 131 19.75 -7.39 17.75
CA ASN A 131 18.61 -8.17 17.25
C ASN A 131 18.44 -8.07 15.73
N TYR A 132 18.93 -6.98 15.12
CA TYR A 132 18.76 -6.68 13.70
C TYR A 132 20.08 -6.39 13.01
N SER A 133 20.17 -6.83 11.75
CA SER A 133 21.33 -6.67 10.89
C SER A 133 21.09 -5.58 9.83
N THR A 134 22.17 -5.00 9.32
CA THR A 134 22.15 -4.11 8.16
C THR A 134 21.91 -4.84 6.84
N HIS A 135 22.06 -6.17 6.82
CA HIS A 135 21.90 -7.02 5.64
C HIS A 135 21.00 -8.21 5.97
N HIS A 136 19.82 -7.95 6.52
CA HIS A 136 18.86 -9.01 6.82
C HIS A 136 18.36 -9.62 5.51
N SER A 137 18.51 -10.93 5.34
CA SER A 137 18.07 -11.61 4.12
C SER A 137 16.56 -11.51 3.97
N ILE A 138 16.08 -11.19 2.77
CA ILE A 138 14.67 -11.31 2.41
C ILE A 138 14.54 -12.62 1.65
N GLU A 139 14.01 -13.66 2.31
CA GLU A 139 13.78 -14.95 1.66
C GLU A 139 12.76 -14.77 0.53
N SER A 140 13.14 -15.13 -0.70
CA SER A 140 12.37 -14.85 -1.91
C SER A 140 11.04 -15.60 -1.94
N LYS A 141 10.00 -14.98 -1.39
CA LYS A 141 8.59 -15.22 -1.80
C LYS A 141 7.90 -13.94 -2.29
N ALA A 142 8.57 -12.78 -2.21
CA ALA A 142 8.13 -11.55 -2.84
C ALA A 142 8.68 -11.48 -4.28
N PRO A 143 7.90 -11.02 -5.28
CA PRO A 143 8.43 -10.70 -6.60
C PRO A 143 9.55 -9.66 -6.44
N LEU A 144 10.68 -9.91 -7.11
CA LEU A 144 11.73 -8.90 -7.26
C LEU A 144 11.13 -7.69 -8.00
N PRO A 145 11.30 -6.45 -7.52
CA PRO A 145 10.97 -5.30 -8.34
C PRO A 145 11.95 -5.30 -9.51
N LEU A 146 11.42 -5.44 -10.73
CA LEU A 146 12.22 -5.43 -11.93
C LEU A 146 12.87 -4.05 -12.08
N ARG A 147 14.21 -3.99 -12.02
CA ARG A 147 14.93 -2.83 -12.55
C ARG A 147 14.54 -2.68 -14.02
N LYS A 148 13.94 -1.55 -14.39
CA LYS A 148 13.49 -1.28 -15.77
C LYS A 148 14.66 -1.48 -16.73
N ASN A 149 14.54 -2.50 -17.58
CA ASN A 149 15.08 -2.53 -18.94
C ASN A 149 14.52 -3.75 -19.70
N VAL A 150 13.22 -3.76 -20.03
CA VAL A 150 12.61 -4.35 -21.26
C VAL A 150 11.17 -3.79 -21.36
N PRO A 151 10.72 -3.26 -22.52
CA PRO A 151 9.34 -2.90 -22.74
C PRO A 151 8.49 -4.19 -22.81
N SER A 152 7.72 -4.46 -21.76
CA SER A 152 6.51 -5.27 -21.89
C SER A 152 5.37 -4.28 -21.91
N VAL A 153 4.73 -4.14 -23.06
CA VAL A 153 3.49 -3.36 -23.16
C VAL A 153 2.49 -4.10 -22.29
N ASP A 154 2.20 -3.53 -21.12
CA ASP A 154 1.09 -4.00 -20.30
C ASP A 154 -0.17 -3.81 -21.13
N ASN A 155 -0.95 -4.88 -21.34
CA ASN A 155 -2.13 -4.77 -22.18
C ASN A 155 -3.17 -3.99 -21.38
N VAL A 156 -3.49 -2.79 -21.88
CA VAL A 156 -4.54 -1.97 -21.33
C VAL A 156 -5.83 -2.24 -22.10
N ARG A 157 -6.91 -2.50 -21.37
CA ARG A 157 -8.26 -2.62 -21.92
C ARG A 157 -9.17 -1.55 -21.34
N THR A 158 -10.05 -1.01 -22.18
CA THR A 158 -11.11 -0.12 -21.71
C THR A 158 -12.34 -0.95 -21.34
N ILE A 159 -12.88 -0.72 -20.15
CA ILE A 159 -14.17 -1.30 -19.72
C ILE A 159 -15.15 -0.18 -19.36
N PHE A 160 -16.45 -0.47 -19.52
CA PHE A 160 -17.52 0.45 -19.14
C PHE A 160 -18.20 -0.05 -17.88
N THR A 161 -17.94 0.63 -16.77
CA THR A 161 -18.50 0.31 -15.46
C THR A 161 -19.80 1.08 -15.22
N ALA A 162 -20.68 0.53 -14.38
CA ALA A 162 -21.92 1.22 -14.02
C ALA A 162 -21.67 2.46 -13.16
N GLN A 163 -20.63 2.45 -12.34
CA GLN A 163 -20.34 3.46 -11.32
C GLN A 163 -19.42 4.57 -11.84
N PHE A 164 -18.46 4.24 -12.72
CA PHE A 164 -17.37 5.15 -13.13
C PHE A 164 -17.32 5.39 -14.63
N GLY A 165 -18.25 4.81 -15.40
CA GLY A 165 -18.22 4.92 -16.86
C GLY A 165 -16.99 4.22 -17.44
N SER A 166 -16.35 4.85 -18.43
CA SER A 166 -15.22 4.28 -19.15
C SER A 166 -13.94 4.38 -18.32
N ILE A 167 -13.31 3.24 -18.02
CA ILE A 167 -12.02 3.18 -17.34
C ILE A 167 -11.04 2.32 -18.11
N GLU A 168 -9.75 2.62 -17.97
CA GLU A 168 -8.66 1.80 -18.47
C GLU A 168 -8.17 0.86 -17.36
N VAL A 169 -8.02 -0.42 -17.68
CA VAL A 169 -7.56 -1.47 -16.78
C VAL A 169 -6.38 -2.16 -17.43
N ALA A 170 -5.23 -2.14 -16.76
CA ALA A 170 -4.07 -2.90 -17.19
C ALA A 170 -4.18 -4.36 -16.72
N ASP A 171 -3.63 -5.31 -17.49
CA ASP A 171 -3.63 -6.72 -17.10
C ASP A 171 -2.93 -6.93 -15.74
N SER A 172 -1.93 -6.09 -15.42
CA SER A 172 -1.27 -6.05 -14.11
C SER A 172 -2.14 -5.53 -12.95
N GLN A 173 -3.38 -5.10 -13.19
CA GLN A 173 -4.30 -4.69 -12.11
C GLN A 173 -5.38 -5.74 -11.84
N ILE A 174 -5.39 -6.83 -12.62
CA ILE A 174 -6.42 -7.85 -12.57
C ILE A 174 -6.16 -8.80 -11.41
N ILE A 175 -7.12 -8.89 -10.51
CA ILE A 175 -7.09 -9.79 -9.35
C ILE A 175 -7.95 -11.02 -9.66
N HIS A 176 -7.33 -12.19 -9.60
CA HIS A 176 -7.96 -13.47 -9.86
C HIS A 176 -8.50 -14.11 -8.58
N PHE A 177 -9.80 -14.40 -8.56
CA PHE A 177 -10.50 -15.11 -7.49
C PHE A 177 -10.79 -16.52 -7.96
N GLN A 178 -10.06 -17.51 -7.41
CA GLN A 178 -10.17 -18.91 -7.83
C GLN A 178 -11.61 -19.45 -7.72
N ASP A 179 -12.32 -19.05 -6.66
CA ASP A 179 -13.69 -19.51 -6.36
C ASP A 179 -14.75 -18.40 -6.55
N GLY A 180 -14.34 -17.25 -7.10
CA GLY A 180 -15.16 -16.04 -7.19
C GLY A 180 -15.52 -15.46 -5.81
N LEU A 181 -16.68 -14.80 -5.74
CA LEU A 181 -17.26 -14.26 -4.49
C LEU A 181 -18.50 -15.05 -4.08
N LEU A 182 -18.88 -14.99 -2.80
CA LEU A 182 -20.11 -15.61 -2.30
C LEU A 182 -21.31 -15.05 -3.06
N GLY A 183 -22.07 -15.94 -3.71
CA GLY A 183 -23.20 -15.57 -4.57
C GLY A 183 -22.83 -15.18 -6.00
N PHE A 184 -21.54 -15.10 -6.34
CA PHE A 184 -21.00 -14.74 -7.65
C PHE A 184 -19.81 -15.63 -8.03
N SER A 185 -19.97 -16.95 -7.93
CA SER A 185 -18.90 -17.93 -8.16
C SER A 185 -18.45 -18.01 -9.63
N ASN A 186 -19.16 -17.35 -10.55
CA ASN A 186 -18.84 -17.28 -11.97
C ASN A 186 -18.06 -16.01 -12.37
N LEU A 187 -17.86 -15.07 -11.43
CA LEU A 187 -17.05 -13.87 -11.63
C LEU A 187 -15.69 -14.13 -10.98
N LEU A 188 -14.62 -14.17 -11.78
CA LEU A 188 -13.31 -14.65 -11.33
C LEU A 188 -12.24 -13.57 -11.45
N ASN A 189 -12.46 -12.52 -12.24
CA ASN A 189 -11.45 -11.49 -12.47
C ASN A 189 -12.02 -10.13 -12.10
N PHE A 190 -11.31 -9.44 -11.21
CA PHE A 190 -11.75 -8.17 -10.66
C PHE A 190 -10.65 -7.13 -10.73
N VAL A 191 -11.04 -5.86 -10.65
CA VAL A 191 -10.13 -4.72 -10.44
C VAL A 191 -10.60 -3.93 -9.22
N ILE A 192 -9.67 -3.35 -8.47
CA ILE A 192 -10.01 -2.39 -7.41
C ILE A 192 -9.91 -0.98 -7.97
N ILE A 193 -11.00 -0.23 -7.88
CA ILE A 193 -11.05 1.19 -8.22
C ILE A 193 -11.06 1.98 -6.91
N SER A 194 -10.19 2.98 -6.83
CA SER A 194 -10.20 3.99 -5.77
C SER A 194 -10.46 5.34 -6.42
N ASP A 195 -11.47 6.05 -5.93
CA ASP A 195 -11.89 7.34 -6.48
C ASP A 195 -12.20 8.30 -5.32
N GLU A 196 -11.73 9.54 -5.41
CA GLU A 196 -11.83 10.53 -4.32
C GLU A 196 -13.28 10.88 -3.98
N ASP A 197 -14.19 10.92 -4.96
CA ASP A 197 -15.60 11.25 -4.73
C ASP A 197 -16.34 10.12 -3.99
N THR A 198 -15.79 8.91 -4.04
CA THR A 198 -16.32 7.74 -3.32
C THR A 198 -15.52 7.39 -2.07
N ALA A 199 -14.48 8.15 -1.72
CA ALA A 199 -13.72 7.92 -0.50
C ALA A 199 -14.65 7.97 0.75
N PRO A 200 -14.45 7.11 1.76
CA PRO A 200 -13.36 6.13 1.91
C PRO A 200 -13.63 4.76 1.25
N PHE A 201 -14.67 4.64 0.43
CA PHE A 201 -15.00 3.40 -0.26
C PHE A 201 -14.04 3.12 -1.42
N LYS A 202 -13.70 1.84 -1.59
CA LYS A 202 -13.09 1.29 -2.80
C LYS A 202 -14.09 0.38 -3.48
N TRP A 203 -13.92 0.14 -4.77
CA TRP A 203 -14.86 -0.68 -5.54
C TRP A 203 -14.16 -1.88 -6.15
N LEU A 204 -14.63 -3.08 -5.84
CA LEU A 204 -14.21 -4.31 -6.52
C LEU A 204 -15.14 -4.55 -7.71
N VAL A 205 -14.66 -4.31 -8.93
CA VAL A 205 -15.47 -4.39 -10.16
C VAL A 205 -15.11 -5.64 -10.95
N SER A 206 -16.10 -6.40 -11.38
CA SER A 206 -15.90 -7.61 -12.20
C SER A 206 -15.54 -7.24 -13.65
N LEU A 207 -14.59 -7.96 -14.24
CA LEU A 207 -14.24 -7.82 -15.65
C LEU A 207 -15.12 -8.66 -16.56
N GLU A 208 -15.69 -9.77 -16.07
CA GLU A 208 -16.69 -10.55 -16.81
C GLU A 208 -18.02 -9.81 -16.92
N GLN A 209 -18.40 -9.05 -15.88
CA GLN A 209 -19.60 -8.22 -15.85
C GLN A 209 -19.32 -6.84 -15.23
N PRO A 210 -18.81 -5.86 -16.02
CA PRO A 210 -18.44 -4.52 -15.52
C PRO A 210 -19.56 -3.69 -14.88
N SER A 211 -20.82 -4.09 -15.05
CA SER A 211 -21.95 -3.50 -14.32
C SER A 211 -22.02 -3.93 -12.85
N ILE A 212 -21.32 -5.00 -12.47
CA ILE A 212 -21.26 -5.53 -11.10
C ILE A 212 -20.01 -4.97 -10.42
N GLY A 213 -20.25 -4.14 -9.40
CA GLY A 213 -19.23 -3.57 -8.54
C GLY A 213 -19.63 -3.69 -7.08
N PHE A 214 -18.69 -4.10 -6.23
CA PHE A 214 -18.89 -4.23 -4.79
C PHE A 214 -18.19 -3.07 -4.08
N PRO A 215 -18.92 -2.17 -3.43
CA PRO A 215 -18.30 -1.17 -2.58
C PRO A 215 -17.69 -1.87 -1.37
N MET A 216 -16.50 -1.44 -0.99
CA MET A 216 -15.63 -2.05 0.00
C MET A 216 -14.99 -0.97 0.85
N LEU A 217 -14.62 -1.32 2.09
CA LEU A 217 -13.82 -0.45 2.94
C LEU A 217 -12.87 -1.27 3.81
N SER A 218 -11.86 -0.60 4.35
CA SER A 218 -10.96 -1.19 5.34
C SER A 218 -11.73 -1.56 6.61
N PRO A 219 -11.70 -2.82 7.08
CA PRO A 219 -12.45 -3.23 8.26
C PRO A 219 -12.02 -2.47 9.53
N TRP A 220 -10.78 -2.00 9.58
CA TRP A 220 -10.24 -1.24 10.72
C TRP A 220 -10.80 0.18 10.85
N LEU A 221 -11.49 0.70 9.82
CA LEU A 221 -12.26 1.95 9.94
C LEU A 221 -13.52 1.75 10.80
N LEU A 222 -14.06 0.53 10.84
CA LEU A 222 -15.27 0.20 11.60
C LEU A 222 -14.95 -0.36 13.00
N ASP A 223 -13.99 -1.27 13.08
CA ASP A 223 -13.48 -1.84 14.32
C ASP A 223 -11.94 -1.81 14.29
N SER A 224 -11.31 -0.90 15.04
CA SER A 224 -9.84 -0.82 15.11
C SER A 224 -9.19 -2.08 15.69
N GLN A 225 -9.97 -2.95 16.34
CA GLN A 225 -9.57 -4.25 16.87
C GLN A 225 -10.06 -5.40 15.99
N TYR A 226 -10.32 -5.13 14.70
CA TYR A 226 -10.70 -6.17 13.76
C TYR A 226 -9.56 -7.20 13.62
N ASP A 227 -9.91 -8.48 13.81
CA ASP A 227 -8.96 -9.56 14.02
C ASP A 227 -9.05 -10.57 12.87
N LEU A 228 -7.95 -10.65 12.12
CA LEU A 228 -7.77 -11.57 11.02
C LEU A 228 -6.54 -12.46 11.20
N ARG A 229 -5.88 -12.46 12.37
CA ARG A 229 -4.51 -12.95 12.55
C ARG A 229 -4.25 -14.35 12.00
N ASP A 230 -5.21 -15.26 12.11
CA ASP A 230 -5.06 -16.64 11.62
C ASP A 230 -5.21 -16.79 10.09
N ALA A 231 -5.74 -15.76 9.42
CA ALA A 231 -6.19 -15.85 8.03
C ALA A 231 -5.69 -14.71 7.13
N PHE A 232 -4.83 -13.85 7.65
CA PHE A 232 -4.38 -12.64 7.00
C PHE A 232 -2.92 -12.38 7.32
N ASN A 233 -2.13 -12.15 6.28
CA ASN A 233 -0.77 -11.67 6.41
C ASN A 233 -0.72 -10.19 5.98
N PRO A 234 -0.61 -9.24 6.90
CA PRO A 234 -0.59 -7.81 6.57
C PRO A 234 0.60 -7.39 5.71
N ALA A 235 1.65 -8.22 5.61
CA ALA A 235 2.70 -8.01 4.63
C ALA A 235 2.09 -8.12 3.23
N PHE A 236 1.67 -9.29 2.78
CA PHE A 236 1.33 -9.49 1.38
C PHE A 236 -0.16 -9.38 1.08
N SER A 237 -0.98 -8.97 2.03
CA SER A 237 -2.42 -8.95 1.88
C SER A 237 -3.05 -7.61 2.27
N SER A 238 -4.02 -7.18 1.49
CA SER A 238 -4.99 -6.16 1.88
C SER A 238 -6.31 -6.82 2.24
N ALA A 239 -6.98 -6.33 3.29
CA ALA A 239 -8.30 -6.83 3.69
C ALA A 239 -9.34 -5.73 3.54
N PHE A 240 -10.49 -6.14 3.04
CA PHE A 240 -11.66 -5.28 2.84
C PHE A 240 -12.91 -6.00 3.32
N VAL A 241 -13.93 -5.23 3.68
CA VAL A 241 -15.29 -5.76 3.90
C VAL A 241 -16.23 -5.17 2.88
N VAL A 242 -17.08 -6.03 2.29
CA VAL A 242 -18.09 -5.61 1.33
C VAL A 242 -19.20 -4.84 2.05
N VAL A 243 -19.60 -3.73 1.48
CA VAL A 243 -20.60 -2.81 2.02
C VAL A 243 -21.91 -2.96 1.24
N THR A 244 -23.03 -2.92 1.95
CA THR A 244 -24.34 -2.70 1.36
C THR A 244 -24.68 -1.22 1.49
N LEU A 245 -24.66 -0.50 0.37
CA LEU A 245 -25.04 0.90 0.30
C LEU A 245 -26.58 0.99 0.26
N SER A 246 -27.18 1.33 1.39
CA SER A 246 -28.62 1.58 1.54
C SER A 246 -28.85 2.73 2.53
N HIS A 247 -30.11 3.06 2.84
CA HIS A 247 -30.40 4.03 3.90
C HIS A 247 -29.78 3.62 5.25
N GLU A 248 -29.73 2.32 5.51
CA GLU A 248 -28.99 1.73 6.62
C GLU A 248 -27.78 0.98 6.05
N MET A 249 -26.64 1.67 6.00
CA MET A 249 -25.41 1.07 5.49
C MET A 249 -24.92 -0.04 6.43
N THR A 250 -24.52 -1.17 5.85
CA THR A 250 -23.96 -2.30 6.60
C THR A 250 -22.70 -2.83 5.92
N ALA A 251 -21.78 -3.41 6.69
CA ALA A 251 -20.61 -4.10 6.20
C ALA A 251 -20.65 -5.59 6.58
N ASN A 252 -20.22 -6.45 5.66
CA ASN A 252 -20.03 -7.86 5.93
C ASN A 252 -18.68 -8.11 6.61
N MET A 253 -18.65 -7.94 7.93
CA MET A 253 -17.46 -8.17 8.76
C MET A 253 -17.23 -9.65 9.08
N LYS A 254 -18.16 -10.55 8.71
CA LYS A 254 -18.00 -11.99 8.89
C LYS A 254 -17.25 -12.64 7.71
N ALA A 255 -17.28 -12.01 6.53
CA ALA A 255 -16.68 -12.54 5.31
C ALA A 255 -15.85 -11.47 4.57
N PRO A 256 -14.69 -11.06 5.11
CA PRO A 256 -13.78 -10.14 4.43
C PRO A 256 -13.30 -10.68 3.09
N VAL A 257 -13.04 -9.74 2.18
CA VAL A 257 -12.29 -9.96 0.94
C VAL A 257 -10.81 -9.73 1.27
N ILE A 258 -9.99 -10.74 1.02
CA ILE A 258 -8.55 -10.72 1.25
C ILE A 258 -7.87 -10.79 -0.10
N ILE A 259 -6.97 -9.84 -0.36
CA ILE A 259 -6.32 -9.68 -1.67
C ILE A 259 -4.83 -9.79 -1.44
N ASN A 260 -4.22 -10.80 -2.06
CA ASN A 260 -2.78 -10.97 -2.07
C ASN A 260 -2.18 -10.12 -3.20
N VAL A 261 -1.40 -9.11 -2.81
CA VAL A 261 -0.84 -8.14 -3.75
C VAL A 261 0.36 -8.68 -4.52
N ASN A 262 1.00 -9.76 -4.06
CA ASN A 262 2.18 -10.32 -4.72
C ASN A 262 1.85 -11.11 -5.98
N ASN A 263 0.74 -11.85 -5.94
CA ASN A 263 0.34 -12.77 -7.00
C ASN A 263 -1.02 -12.42 -7.60
N GLN A 264 -1.59 -11.28 -7.19
CA GLN A 264 -2.87 -10.76 -7.69
C GLN A 264 -3.99 -11.79 -7.54
N THR A 265 -4.02 -12.49 -6.42
CA THR A 265 -5.13 -13.40 -6.11
C THR A 265 -6.00 -12.84 -5.01
N GLY A 266 -7.32 -13.00 -5.15
CA GLY A 266 -8.28 -12.61 -4.14
C GLY A 266 -9.09 -13.81 -3.64
N GLU A 267 -9.62 -13.68 -2.43
CA GLU A 267 -10.58 -14.62 -1.88
C GLU A 267 -11.54 -13.91 -0.93
N GLN A 268 -12.77 -14.43 -0.82
CA GLN A 268 -13.70 -14.03 0.22
C GLN A 268 -13.70 -15.08 1.32
N ARG A 269 -13.16 -14.73 2.49
CA ARG A 269 -12.99 -15.69 3.58
C ARG A 269 -14.04 -15.52 4.65
N ILE A 270 -14.81 -16.57 4.93
CA ILE A 270 -15.72 -16.60 6.08
C ILE A 270 -14.91 -16.86 7.35
N LEU A 271 -15.00 -15.96 8.33
CA LEU A 271 -14.33 -16.10 9.61
C LEU A 271 -15.10 -17.06 10.53
N SER A 272 -14.38 -17.92 11.24
CA SER A 272 -14.97 -18.85 12.22
C SER A 272 -15.49 -18.13 13.47
N THR A 273 -14.92 -16.97 13.83
CA THR A 273 -15.30 -16.21 15.04
C THR A 273 -16.71 -15.67 14.97
N ASP A 274 -17.49 -15.84 16.04
CA ASP A 274 -18.84 -15.28 16.18
C ASP A 274 -18.86 -13.80 16.58
N LYS A 275 -17.68 -13.18 16.75
CA LYS A 275 -17.54 -11.74 17.05
C LYS A 275 -18.18 -10.86 15.97
N TYR A 276 -18.10 -11.26 14.70
CA TYR A 276 -18.50 -10.44 13.57
C TYR A 276 -19.78 -10.94 12.89
N SER A 277 -20.54 -10.00 12.33
CA SER A 277 -21.82 -10.23 11.63
C SER A 277 -21.70 -9.89 10.14
N PRO A 278 -22.48 -10.55 9.26
CA PRO A 278 -22.58 -10.15 7.86
C PRO A 278 -23.30 -8.81 7.63
N THR A 279 -23.98 -8.28 8.66
CA THR A 279 -24.77 -7.03 8.59
C THR A 279 -24.34 -6.03 9.66
N PHE A 280 -23.03 -5.85 9.87
CA PHE A 280 -22.51 -4.89 10.85
C PHE A 280 -22.93 -3.46 10.46
N ALA A 281 -23.63 -2.75 11.35
CA ALA A 281 -24.14 -1.41 11.04
C ALA A 281 -23.01 -0.37 10.95
N ILE A 282 -23.02 0.41 9.88
CA ILE A 282 -22.11 1.53 9.68
C ILE A 282 -22.83 2.80 10.16
N THR A 283 -22.52 3.24 11.38
CA THR A 283 -23.08 4.49 11.92
C THR A 283 -22.15 5.66 11.58
N ASN A 284 -22.68 6.71 10.95
CA ASN A 284 -22.06 7.94 10.40
C ASN A 284 -21.06 8.75 11.28
N LYS A 285 -20.52 8.22 12.37
CA LYS A 285 -19.57 8.95 13.24
C LYS A 285 -18.10 8.81 12.84
N LYS A 286 -17.76 7.97 11.85
CA LYS A 286 -16.36 7.60 11.53
C LYS A 286 -16.04 7.42 10.03
N LEU A 287 -16.98 7.69 9.13
CA LEU A 287 -16.75 7.75 7.69
C LEU A 287 -17.10 9.15 7.19
#